data_AF-A0A7J9YX88-F1
#
_entry.id   AF-A0A7J9YX88-F1
#
_cell.length_a   1.000
_cell.length_b   1.000
_cell.length_c   1.000
_cell.angle_alpha   90.00
_cell.angle_beta   90.00
_cell.angle_gamma   90.00
#
_symmetry.space_group_name_H-M   'P 1'
#
loop_
_entity.id
_entity.type
_entity.pdbx_description
1 polymer ?
#
loop_
_entity_poly.entity_id
_entity_poly.type
_entity_poly.pdbx_seq_one_letter_code
_entity_poly.pdbx_strand_id
1 'polypeptide(L)'
;MRRLNLIAVIAVADAVLLAVLLWASFGDRDGAVSVLGPIHGIGFLALLYLCARGAGEGRWGWWFPLIVVLTAGPLGSLIGDWIVRRHLADLPAAPARG
;
A
#
# COMPACT_ATOMS: atom_id res chain seq x y z
N MET A 1 -4.23 26.41 -1.21
CA MET A 1 -3.22 26.07 -0.18
C MET A 1 -3.74 25.06 0.86
N ARG A 2 -4.74 25.36 1.70
CA ARG A 2 -5.17 24.47 2.81
C ARG A 2 -5.46 23.01 2.44
N ARG A 3 -6.15 22.73 1.31
CA ARG A 3 -6.42 21.35 0.84
C ARG A 3 -5.18 20.60 0.36
N LEU A 4 -4.20 21.29 -0.24
CA LEU A 4 -2.94 20.67 -0.67
C LEU A 4 -2.08 20.32 0.55
N ASN A 5 -2.07 21.17 1.58
CA ASN A 5 -1.39 20.86 2.84
C ASN A 5 -2.03 19.67 3.54
N LEU A 6 -3.36 19.53 3.50
CA LEU A 6 -4.05 18.35 4.04
C LEU A 6 -3.65 17.09 3.28
N ILE A 7 -3.65 17.11 1.95
CA ILE A 7 -3.20 15.99 1.12
C ILE A 7 -1.74 15.66 1.41
N ALA A 8 -0.87 16.66 1.55
CA ALA A 8 0.53 16.47 1.90
C ALA A 8 0.70 15.83 3.28
N VAL A 9 -0.05 16.27 4.29
CA VAL A 9 -0.02 15.66 5.64
C VAL A 9 -0.49 14.20 5.58
N ILE A 10 -1.59 13.92 4.88
CA ILE A 10 -2.10 12.55 4.71
C ILE A 10 -1.07 11.70 3.96
N ALA A 11 -0.47 12.22 2.88
CA ALA A 11 0.55 11.53 2.12
C ALA A 11 1.81 11.23 2.94
N VAL A 12 2.25 12.18 3.77
CA VAL A 12 3.39 11.98 4.68
C VAL A 12 3.06 10.93 5.73
N ALA A 13 1.88 11.01 6.35
CA ALA A 13 1.44 10.01 7.33
C ALA A 13 1.36 8.61 6.72
N ASP A 14 0.78 8.49 5.53
CA ASP A 14 0.66 7.22 4.81
C ASP A 14 2.02 6.66 4.37
N ALA A 15 2.94 7.53 3.92
CA ALA A 15 4.31 7.13 3.55
C ALA A 15 5.12 6.65 4.77
N VAL A 16 4.99 7.31 5.92
CA VAL A 16 5.61 6.87 7.18
C VAL A 16 5.05 5.51 7.59
N LEU A 17 3.73 5.34 7.49
CA LEU A 17 3.08 4.09 7.82
C LEU A 17 3.55 2.94 6.90
N LEU A 18 3.69 3.21 5.60
CA LEU A 18 4.28 2.27 4.64
C LEU A 18 5.72 1.91 5.01
N ALA A 19 6.55 2.88 5.39
CA ALA A 19 7.93 2.61 5.81
C ALA A 19 7.99 1.69 7.04
N VAL A 20 7.11 1.91 8.04
CA VAL A 20 7.01 1.05 9.23
C VAL A 20 6.51 -0.35 8.86
N LEU A 21 5.52 -0.44 7.97
CA LEU A 21 5.01 -1.71 7.45
C LEU A 21 6.10 -2.51 6.73
N LEU A 22 6.92 -1.85 5.91
CA LEU A 22 8.05 -2.48 5.21
C LEU A 22 9.10 -3.01 6.20
N TRP A 23 9.46 -2.23 7.22
CA TRP A 23 10.37 -2.68 8.28
C TRP A 23 9.80 -3.89 9.06
N ALA A 24 8.50 -3.88 9.35
CA ALA A 24 7.82 -4.99 10.01
C ALA A 24 7.82 -6.25 9.13
N SER A 25 7.53 -6.09 7.83
CA SER A 25 7.52 -7.17 6.84
C SER A 25 8.90 -7.81 6.67
N PHE A 26 9.95 -7.01 6.47
CA PHE A 26 11.31 -7.55 6.29
C PHE A 26 11.90 -8.16 7.57
N GLY A 27 11.34 -7.83 8.73
CA GLY A 27 11.74 -8.41 10.01
C GLY A 27 10.80 -9.51 10.51
N ASP A 28 9.95 -10.06 9.64
CA ASP A 28 9.09 -11.22 9.93
C ASP A 28 8.12 -11.01 11.11
N ARG A 29 7.63 -9.78 11.25
CA ARG A 29 6.72 -9.40 12.34
C ARG A 29 5.27 -9.49 11.89
N ASP A 30 4.80 -10.71 11.65
CA ASP A 30 3.47 -10.99 11.07
C ASP A 30 2.33 -10.32 11.86
N GLY A 31 2.42 -10.28 13.19
CA GLY A 31 1.44 -9.58 14.04
C GLY A 31 1.36 -8.09 13.75
N ALA A 32 2.50 -7.41 13.57
CA ALA A 32 2.53 -6.00 13.21
C ALA A 32 2.02 -5.77 11.77
N VAL A 33 2.41 -6.64 10.83
CA VAL A 33 1.94 -6.58 9.43
C VAL A 33 0.43 -6.72 9.35
N SER A 34 -0.17 -7.62 10.13
CA SER A 34 -1.62 -7.85 10.13
C SER A 34 -2.45 -6.63 10.55
N VAL A 35 -1.87 -5.73 11.33
CA VAL A 35 -2.51 -4.48 11.79
C VAL A 35 -2.13 -3.31 10.89
N LEU A 36 -0.84 -3.13 10.62
CA LEU A 36 -0.32 -2.01 9.84
C LEU A 36 -0.76 -2.07 8.37
N GLY A 37 -0.89 -3.28 7.81
CA GLY A 37 -1.32 -3.51 6.43
C GLY A 37 -2.69 -2.90 6.14
N PRO A 38 -3.75 -3.28 6.86
CA PRO A 38 -5.08 -2.69 6.70
C PRO A 38 -5.12 -1.17 6.95
N ILE A 39 -4.41 -0.65 7.97
CA ILE A 39 -4.37 0.79 8.26
C ILE A 39 -3.75 1.55 7.07
N HIS A 40 -2.65 1.03 6.52
CA HIS A 40 -2.01 1.63 5.35
C HIS A 40 -2.89 1.51 4.11
N GLY A 41 -3.51 0.35 3.88
CA GLY A 41 -4.44 0.17 2.75
C GLY A 41 -5.58 1.20 2.77
N ILE A 42 -6.18 1.47 3.93
CA ILE A 42 -7.23 2.49 4.09
C ILE A 42 -6.67 3.90 3.86
N GLY A 43 -5.50 4.22 4.44
CA GLY A 43 -4.83 5.50 4.26
C GLY A 43 -4.52 5.78 2.79
N PHE A 44 -3.96 4.79 2.09
CA PHE A 44 -3.67 4.84 0.67
C PHE A 44 -4.94 5.07 -0.18
N LEU A 45 -6.03 4.34 0.08
CA LEU A 45 -7.29 4.53 -0.64
C LEU A 45 -7.89 5.92 -0.41
N ALA A 46 -7.80 6.44 0.81
CA ALA A 46 -8.25 7.80 1.13
C ALA A 46 -7.40 8.85 0.40
N LEU A 47 -6.08 8.69 0.38
CA LEU A 47 -5.17 9.56 -0.36
C LEU A 47 -5.46 9.53 -1.86
N LEU A 48 -5.60 8.34 -2.43
CA LEU A 48 -5.91 8.14 -3.84
C LEU A 48 -7.24 8.79 -4.21
N TYR A 49 -8.28 8.62 -3.38
CA TYR A 49 -9.57 9.27 -3.57
C TYR A 49 -9.44 10.79 -3.59
N LEU A 50 -8.68 11.39 -2.66
CA LEU A 50 -8.48 12.85 -2.63
C LEU A 50 -7.74 13.35 -3.87
N CYS A 51 -6.72 12.61 -4.34
CA CYS A 51 -5.99 12.92 -5.56
C CYS A 51 -6.90 12.83 -6.80
N ALA A 52 -7.70 11.76 -6.91
CA ALA A 52 -8.65 11.57 -8.01
C ALA A 52 -9.76 12.63 -7.99
N ARG A 53 -10.33 12.93 -6.82
CA ARG A 53 -11.34 13.97 -6.65
C ARG A 53 -10.82 15.33 -7.08
N GLY A 54 -9.60 15.70 -6.68
CA GLY A 54 -9.02 16.97 -7.12
C GLY A 54 -8.76 17.06 -8.62
N ALA A 55 -8.48 15.93 -9.27
CA ALA A 55 -8.38 15.86 -10.73
C ALA A 55 -9.77 16.04 -11.40
N GLY A 56 -10.80 15.37 -10.87
CA GLY A 56 -12.19 15.55 -11.33
C GLY A 56 -12.75 16.95 -11.11
N GLU A 57 -12.31 17.64 -10.05
CA GLU A 57 -12.61 19.06 -9.79
C GLU A 57 -11.78 20.02 -10.67
N GLY A 58 -10.93 19.53 -11.60
CA GLY A 58 -10.11 20.35 -12.49
C GLY A 58 -8.95 21.08 -11.82
N ARG A 59 -8.56 20.66 -10.60
CA ARG A 59 -7.54 21.36 -9.79
C ARG A 59 -6.11 20.94 -10.15
N TRP A 60 -5.96 19.78 -10.77
CA TRP A 60 -4.74 19.23 -11.37
C TRP A 60 -5.08 18.14 -12.39
N GLY A 61 -4.10 17.63 -13.11
CA GLY A 61 -4.32 16.57 -14.10
C GLY A 61 -4.43 15.16 -13.49
N TRP A 62 -5.07 14.25 -14.22
CA TRP A 62 -5.17 12.82 -13.88
C TRP A 62 -3.82 12.09 -13.80
N TRP A 63 -2.73 12.71 -14.27
CA TRP A 63 -1.37 12.21 -14.08
C TRP A 63 -0.99 12.06 -12.60
N PHE A 64 -1.55 12.88 -11.70
CA PHE A 64 -1.17 12.86 -10.29
C PHE A 64 -1.65 11.59 -9.55
N PRO A 65 -2.95 11.24 -9.54
CA PRO A 65 -3.39 9.97 -8.96
C PRO A 65 -2.77 8.75 -9.67
N LEU A 66 -2.46 8.85 -10.98
CA LEU A 66 -1.79 7.79 -11.70
C LEU A 66 -0.39 7.50 -11.13
N ILE A 67 0.42 8.54 -10.88
CA ILE A 67 1.74 8.37 -10.24
C ILE A 67 1.62 7.75 -8.84
N VAL A 68 0.63 8.16 -8.04
CA VAL A 68 0.38 7.59 -6.71
C VAL A 68 0.13 6.07 -6.78
N VAL A 69 -0.69 5.63 -7.74
CA VAL A 69 -0.92 4.18 -7.96
C VAL A 69 0.32 3.49 -8.47
N LEU A 70 1.06 4.10 -9.41
CA LEU A 70 2.24 3.49 -10.01
C LEU A 70 3.45 3.42 -9.08
N THR A 71 3.52 4.22 -8.01
CA THR A 71 4.58 4.09 -7.01
C THR A 71 4.20 3.10 -5.92
N ALA A 72 2.95 3.13 -5.45
CA ALA A 72 2.48 2.21 -4.41
C ALA A 72 2.21 0.80 -4.95
N GLY A 73 1.71 0.66 -6.18
CA GLY A 73 1.34 -0.61 -6.80
C GLY A 73 2.51 -1.60 -6.96
N PRO A 74 3.65 -1.19 -7.56
CA PRO A 74 4.84 -2.03 -7.64
C PRO A 74 5.42 -2.40 -6.28
N LEU A 75 5.37 -1.49 -5.29
CA LEU A 75 5.81 -1.81 -3.92
C LEU A 75 4.86 -2.84 -3.28
N GLY A 76 3.55 -2.65 -3.43
CA GLY A 76 2.53 -3.58 -2.93
C GLY A 76 2.58 -4.96 -3.59
N SER A 77 2.87 -5.05 -4.89
CA SER A 77 2.95 -6.33 -5.59
C SER A 77 4.16 -7.16 -5.14
N LEU A 78 5.30 -6.53 -4.85
CA LEU A 78 6.47 -7.21 -4.30
C LEU A 78 6.19 -7.79 -2.91
N ILE A 79 5.46 -7.06 -2.06
CA ILE A 79 5.03 -7.56 -0.75
C ILE A 79 4.08 -8.74 -0.92
N GLY A 80 3.07 -8.61 -1.79
CA GLY A 80 2.12 -9.68 -2.08
C GLY A 80 2.80 -10.95 -2.58
N ASP A 81 3.75 -10.83 -3.51
CA ASP A 81 4.56 -11.94 -4.01
C ASP A 81 5.32 -12.63 -2.87
N TRP A 82 5.97 -11.86 -1.98
CA TRP A 82 6.71 -12.42 -0.84
C TRP A 82 5.81 -13.14 0.17
N ILE A 83 4.66 -12.56 0.54
CA ILE A 83 3.69 -13.20 1.46
C ILE A 83 3.14 -14.49 0.84
N VAL A 84 2.77 -14.45 -0.44
CA VAL A 84 2.26 -15.62 -1.17
C VAL A 84 3.32 -16.71 -1.21
N ARG A 85 4.58 -16.38 -1.49
CA ARG A 85 5.69 -17.35 -1.48
C ARG A 85 5.90 -17.99 -0.12
N ARG A 86 5.78 -17.23 0.98
CA ARG A 86 5.83 -17.80 2.34
C ARG A 86 4.69 -18.76 2.62
N HIS A 87 3.45 -18.33 2.35
CA HIS A 87 2.29 -19.21 2.52
C HIS A 87 2.43 -20.50 1.69
N LEU A 88 2.89 -20.40 0.44
CA LEU A 88 3.11 -21.56 -0.41
C LEU A 88 4.23 -22.49 0.11
N ALA A 89 5.25 -21.94 0.76
CA ALA A 89 6.32 -22.74 1.38
C ALA A 89 5.85 -23.48 2.63
N ASP A 90 4.89 -22.92 3.36
CA ASP A 90 4.33 -23.51 4.59
C ASP A 90 3.22 -24.55 4.32
N LEU A 91 2.72 -24.64 3.08
CA LEU A 91 1.73 -25.65 2.71
C LEU A 91 2.39 -27.04 2.59
N PRO A 92 1.78 -28.09 3.18
CA PRO A 92 2.28 -29.46 3.01
C PRO A 92 2.22 -29.87 1.54
N ALA A 93 3.25 -30.59 1.07
CA ALA A 93 3.33 -31.05 -0.31
C ALA A 93 2.06 -31.81 -0.70
N ALA A 94 1.40 -31.37 -1.77
CA ALA A 94 0.20 -32.02 -2.25
C ALA A 94 0.51 -33.49 -2.60
N PRO A 95 -0.37 -34.46 -2.24
CA PRO A 95 -0.13 -35.86 -2.55
C PRO A 95 -0.04 -36.05 -4.06
N ALA A 96 1.01 -36.73 -4.50
CA ALA A 96 1.22 -37.06 -5.90
C ALA A 96 0.00 -37.83 -6.41
N ARG A 97 -0.72 -37.24 -7.37
CA ARG A 97 -1.77 -37.95 -8.09
C ARG A 97 -1.08 -38.91 -9.05
N GLY A 98 -1.09 -40.20 -8.69
CA GLY A 98 -0.67 -41.30 -9.55
C GLY A 98 -1.62 -41.55 -10.70
#